data_AF-A0A0C9U6X0-F1
#
_entry.id   AF-A0A0C9U6X0-F1
#
_cell.length_a   1.000
_cell.length_b   1.000
_cell.length_c   1.000
_cell.angle_alpha   90.00
_cell.angle_beta   90.00
_cell.angle_gamma   90.00
#
_symmetry.space_group_name_H-M   'P 1'
#
loop_
_entity.id
_entity.type
_entity.pdbx_description
1 polymer ?
#
loop_
_entity_poly.entity_id
_entity_poly.type
_entity_poly.pdbx_seq_one_letter_code
_entity_poly.pdbx_strand_id
1 'polypeptide(L)'
;NTLSISKIDFPDFLPNQCTFEFANNAEVTLINSFDSQNGLQQLFVGPPTPIVAVTCTGTCISTFGDCFINGSPLGECCAGFCAGNKCRPFVNP
;
A
#
# COMPACT_ATOMS: atom_id res chain seq x y z
N ASN A 1 -26.70 2.65 -0.80
CA ASN A 1 -25.91 1.60 -0.14
C ASN A 1 -24.47 2.07 -0.01
N THR A 2 -24.02 2.34 1.20
CA THR A 2 -22.62 2.64 1.52
C THR A 2 -22.06 1.46 2.31
N LEU A 3 -21.11 0.73 1.73
CA LEU A 3 -20.52 -0.44 2.37
C LEU A 3 -19.42 0.01 3.32
N SER A 4 -19.44 -0.48 4.56
CA SER A 4 -18.32 -0.29 5.49
C SER A 4 -17.12 -1.09 5.01
N ILE A 5 -15.95 -0.43 4.92
CA ILE A 5 -14.69 -1.05 4.54
C ILE A 5 -13.84 -1.22 5.80
N SER A 6 -13.34 -2.43 6.03
CA SER A 6 -12.43 -2.75 7.15
C SER A 6 -11.00 -3.05 6.69
N LYS A 7 -10.79 -3.32 5.40
CA LYS A 7 -9.51 -3.71 4.81
C LYS A 7 -9.40 -3.20 3.38
N ILE A 8 -8.22 -2.68 3.04
CA ILE A 8 -7.85 -2.24 1.68
C ILE A 8 -6.55 -2.95 1.31
N ASP A 9 -6.53 -3.64 0.17
CA ASP A 9 -5.34 -4.31 -0.36
C ASP A 9 -4.66 -3.41 -1.41
N PHE A 10 -3.33 -3.27 -1.34
CA PHE A 10 -2.52 -2.43 -2.23
C PHE A 10 -1.53 -3.31 -3.00
N PRO A 11 -1.87 -3.74 -4.23
CA PRO A 11 -0.98 -4.58 -5.04
C PRO A 11 0.10 -3.79 -5.78
N ASP A 12 -0.17 -2.54 -6.13
CA ASP A 12 0.61 -1.73 -7.09
C ASP A 12 0.78 -0.27 -6.66
N PHE A 13 0.43 0.06 -5.43
CA PHE A 13 0.63 1.38 -4.81
C PHE A 13 1.10 1.21 -3.37
N LEU A 14 1.52 2.31 -2.77
CA LEU A 14 1.89 2.32 -1.36
C LEU A 14 0.80 3.05 -0.54
N PRO A 15 0.39 2.53 0.62
CA PRO A 15 -0.63 3.17 1.46
C PRO A 15 -0.25 4.59 1.89
N ASN A 16 1.05 4.87 2.10
CA ASN A 16 1.57 6.20 2.45
C ASN A 16 1.43 7.23 1.31
N GLN A 17 1.14 6.79 0.09
CA GLN A 17 0.90 7.63 -1.08
C GLN A 17 -0.58 7.95 -1.28
N CYS A 18 -1.47 7.40 -0.45
CA CYS A 18 -2.92 7.54 -0.58
C CYS A 18 -3.54 8.28 0.61
N THR A 19 -4.48 9.17 0.31
CA THR A 19 -5.35 9.84 1.29
C THR A 19 -6.78 9.32 1.13
N PHE A 20 -7.39 8.96 2.26
CA PHE A 20 -8.74 8.38 2.31
C PHE A 20 -9.69 9.38 2.97
N GLU A 21 -10.81 9.66 2.30
CA GLU A 21 -11.92 10.40 2.87
C GLU A 21 -13.01 9.42 3.31
N PHE A 22 -13.47 9.56 4.55
CA PHE A 22 -14.45 8.68 5.16
C PHE A 22 -15.80 9.39 5.31
N ALA A 23 -16.88 8.62 5.21
CA ALA A 23 -18.23 9.16 5.36
C ALA A 23 -18.42 9.85 6.73
N ASN A 24 -19.17 10.95 6.73
CA ASN A 24 -19.53 11.72 7.93
C ASN A 24 -18.33 12.24 8.75
N ASN A 25 -17.15 12.39 8.15
CA ASN A 25 -15.91 12.75 8.86
C ASN A 25 -15.65 11.83 10.07
N ALA A 26 -15.98 10.54 9.92
CA ALA A 26 -15.80 9.56 10.99
C ALA A 26 -14.34 9.52 11.44
N GLU A 27 -14.14 9.47 12.76
CA GLU A 27 -12.83 9.23 13.34
C GLU A 27 -12.44 7.76 13.08
N VAL A 28 -11.37 7.58 12.31
CA VAL A 28 -10.87 6.26 11.93
C VAL A 28 -9.40 6.12 12.29
N THR A 29 -9.02 4.92 12.68
CA THR A 29 -7.63 4.50 12.83
C THR A 29 -7.25 3.65 11.63
N LEU A 30 -6.12 4.00 11.00
CA LEU A 30 -5.56 3.29 9.86
C LEU A 30 -4.30 2.54 10.30
N ILE A 31 -4.26 1.23 10.09
CA ILE A 31 -3.12 0.38 10.46
C ILE A 31 -2.58 -0.31 9.21
N ASN A 32 -1.32 -0.03 8.89
CA ASN A 32 -0.60 -0.74 7.84
C ASN A 32 -0.22 -2.15 8.29
N SER A 33 -0.42 -3.13 7.41
CA SER A 33 -0.04 -4.52 7.60
C SER A 33 0.45 -5.11 6.28
N PHE A 34 0.99 -6.32 6.34
CA PHE A 34 1.30 -7.13 5.16
C PHE A 34 0.55 -8.46 5.25
N ASP A 35 0.04 -8.93 4.13
CA ASP A 35 -0.51 -10.27 3.98
C ASP A 35 0.64 -11.25 3.75
N SER A 36 0.93 -12.08 4.73
CA SER A 36 2.00 -13.08 4.63
C SER A 36 1.67 -14.25 3.71
N GLN A 37 0.44 -14.36 3.19
CA GLN A 37 0.06 -15.40 2.23
C GLN A 37 0.15 -14.88 0.79
N ASN A 38 -0.38 -13.68 0.55
CA ASN A 38 -0.47 -13.10 -0.80
C ASN A 38 0.64 -12.09 -1.12
N GLY A 39 1.44 -11.69 -0.12
CA GLY A 39 2.49 -10.68 -0.29
C GLY A 39 1.98 -9.26 -0.46
N LEU A 40 0.69 -9.02 -0.27
CA LEU A 40 0.07 -7.72 -0.50
C LEU A 40 0.25 -6.83 0.72
N GLN A 41 0.44 -5.55 0.48
CA GLN A 41 0.36 -4.55 1.54
C GLN A 41 -1.11 -4.25 1.83
N GLN A 42 -1.46 -4.13 3.11
CA GLN A 42 -2.84 -3.97 3.57
C GLN A 42 -2.98 -2.75 4.47
N LEU A 43 -4.13 -2.10 4.40
CA LEU A 43 -4.55 -1.06 5.33
C LEU A 43 -5.84 -1.50 6.01
N PHE A 44 -5.78 -1.67 7.33
CA PHE A 44 -6.97 -1.93 8.14
C PHE A 44 -7.60 -0.62 8.59
N VAL A 45 -8.93 -0.57 8.51
CA VAL A 45 -9.75 0.60 8.88
C VAL A 45 -10.59 0.24 10.10
N GLY A 46 -10.31 0.90 11.22
CA GLY A 46 -11.00 0.70 12.49
C GLY A 46 -11.65 1.99 13.01
N PRO A 47 -12.97 2.03 13.27
CA PRO A 47 -13.97 1.00 12.95
C PRO A 47 -14.25 0.88 11.44
N PRO A 48 -14.85 -0.23 10.96
CA PRO A 48 -15.21 -0.39 9.55
C PRO A 48 -16.13 0.74 9.08
N THR A 49 -15.64 1.54 8.14
CA THR A 49 -16.27 2.81 7.76
C THR A 49 -16.33 2.94 6.23
N PRO A 50 -17.42 3.48 5.67
CA PRO A 50 -17.48 3.73 4.23
C PRO A 50 -16.45 4.78 3.79
N ILE A 51 -15.74 4.49 2.71
CA ILE A 51 -14.82 5.41 2.05
C ILE A 51 -15.59 6.17 0.97
N VAL A 52 -15.52 7.50 0.99
CA VAL A 52 -16.20 8.36 0.02
C VAL A 52 -15.28 8.78 -1.13
N ALA A 53 -13.99 8.93 -0.87
CA ALA A 53 -12.99 9.22 -1.89
C ALA A 53 -11.61 8.64 -1.51
N VAL A 54 -10.82 8.34 -2.52
CA VAL A 54 -9.41 7.95 -2.38
C VAL A 54 -8.61 8.76 -3.39
N THR A 55 -7.57 9.43 -2.91
CA THR A 55 -6.62 10.15 -3.78
C THR A 55 -5.23 9.61 -3.51
N CYS A 56 -4.59 9.05 -4.54
CA CYS A 56 -3.22 8.56 -4.44
C CYS A 56 -2.30 9.37 -5.35
N THR A 57 -1.11 9.70 -4.86
CA THR A 57 -0.09 10.43 -5.61
C THR A 57 1.27 9.75 -5.51
N GLY A 58 1.90 9.54 -6.65
CA GLY A 58 3.20 8.89 -6.75
C GLY A 58 3.11 7.58 -7.52
N THR A 59 4.26 6.93 -7.62
CA THR A 59 4.42 5.62 -8.24
C THR A 59 5.38 4.81 -7.40
N CYS A 60 5.19 3.50 -7.36
CA CYS A 60 6.18 2.57 -6.83
C CYS A 60 6.79 1.75 -7.97
N ILE A 61 7.92 1.12 -7.68
CA ILE A 61 8.67 0.31 -8.63
C ILE A 61 8.11 -1.10 -8.60
N SER A 62 7.71 -1.60 -9.77
CA SER A 62 7.18 -2.95 -9.90
C SER A 62 8.18 -4.01 -9.43
N THR A 63 7.68 -5.19 -9.07
CA THR A 63 8.50 -6.34 -8.71
C THR A 63 9.60 -6.60 -9.75
N PHE A 64 10.82 -6.86 -9.29
CA PHE A 64 12.04 -7.02 -10.10
C PHE A 64 12.52 -5.79 -10.88
N GLY A 65 11.89 -4.62 -10.70
CA GLY A 65 12.42 -3.33 -11.16
C GLY A 65 13.67 -2.91 -10.38
N ASP A 66 14.42 -1.94 -10.91
CA ASP A 66 15.60 -1.39 -10.25
C ASP A 66 15.19 -0.38 -9.17
N CYS A 67 15.39 -0.71 -7.90
CA CYS A 67 15.17 0.21 -6.78
C CYS A 67 16.40 1.07 -6.46
N PHE A 68 17.57 0.69 -6.98
CA PHE A 68 18.83 1.37 -6.76
C PHE A 68 19.69 1.32 -8.02
N ILE A 69 20.15 2.47 -8.50
CA ILE A 69 21.09 2.57 -9.63
C ILE A 69 22.25 3.46 -9.23
N ASN A 70 23.49 2.99 -9.46
CA ASN A 70 24.72 3.74 -9.19
C ASN A 70 24.81 4.32 -7.77
N GLY A 71 24.33 3.59 -6.78
CA GLY A 71 24.37 4.06 -5.39
C GLY A 71 23.24 5.04 -5.01
N SER A 72 22.27 5.29 -5.89
CA SER A 72 21.13 6.19 -5.64
C SER A 72 19.79 5.45 -5.61
N PRO A 73 18.89 5.75 -4.65
CA PRO A 73 17.54 5.19 -4.62
C PRO A 73 16.70 5.78 -5.76
N LEU A 74 15.94 4.92 -6.45
CA LEU A 74 14.99 5.34 -7.49
C LEU A 74 13.56 5.47 -6.98
N GLY A 75 13.22 4.76 -5.91
CA GLY A 75 11.87 4.74 -5.36
C GLY A 75 11.61 3.52 -4.50
N GLU A 76 10.42 3.49 -3.91
CA GLU A 76 9.94 2.38 -3.09
C GLU A 76 9.36 1.26 -3.97
N CYS A 77 9.51 0.01 -3.53
CA CYS A 77 9.01 -1.17 -4.26
C CYS A 77 7.53 -1.41 -3.97
N CYS A 78 6.73 -1.64 -5.01
CA CYS A 78 5.32 -2.02 -4.83
C CYS A 78 5.23 -3.38 -4.15
N ALA A 79 4.44 -3.49 -3.07
CA ALA A 79 4.18 -4.74 -2.34
C ALA A 79 5.48 -5.55 -2.06
N GLY A 80 6.55 -4.86 -1.70
CA GLY A 80 7.86 -5.48 -1.57
C GLY A 80 8.92 -4.60 -0.94
N PHE A 81 10.17 -5.05 -1.06
CA PHE A 81 11.34 -4.37 -0.52
C PHE A 81 12.49 -4.37 -1.52
N CYS A 82 13.41 -3.43 -1.36
CA CYS A 82 14.62 -3.35 -2.16
C CYS A 82 15.68 -4.32 -1.61
N ALA A 83 16.12 -5.28 -2.42
CA ALA A 83 17.18 -6.21 -2.07
C ALA A 83 18.33 -6.12 -3.08
N GLY A 84 19.49 -5.62 -2.63
CA GLY A 84 20.55 -5.19 -3.54
C GLY A 84 20.08 -4.02 -4.38
N ASN A 85 19.97 -4.21 -5.69
CA ASN A 85 19.50 -3.17 -6.63
C ASN A 85 18.09 -3.43 -7.18
N LYS A 86 17.43 -4.51 -6.76
CA LYS A 86 16.17 -4.96 -7.36
C LYS A 86 15.05 -5.05 -6.33
N CYS A 87 13.83 -4.70 -6.75
CA CYS A 87 12.63 -4.95 -5.97
C CYS A 87 12.34 -6.44 -5.86
N ARG A 88 12.04 -6.90 -4.64
CA ARG A 88 11.63 -8.27 -4.33
C ARG A 88 10.26 -8.26 -3.66
N PRO A 89 9.40 -9.26 -3.95
CA PRO A 89 8.12 -9.39 -3.26
C PRO A 89 8.36 -9.72 -1.79
N PHE A 90 7.39 -9.40 -0.92
CA PHE A 90 7.47 -9.75 0.52
C PHE A 90 7.45 -11.27 0.77
N VAL A 91 6.79 -12.02 -0.11
CA VAL A 91 6.75 -13.48 -0.07
C VAL A 91 7.39 -14.03 -1.34
N ASN A 92 8.18 -15.10 -1.17
CA ASN A 92 8.71 -15.81 -2.31
C ASN A 92 7.55 -16.58 -2.98
N PRO A 93 7.37 -16.49 -4.30
CA PRO A 93 6.39 -17.31 -5.00
C PRO A 93 6.74 -18.81 -4.90
#